data_AF-A0A511DWM5-F1
#
_entry.id   AF-A0A511DWM5-F1
#
_cell.length_a   1.000
_cell.length_b   1.000
_cell.length_c   1.000
_cell.angle_alpha   90.00
_cell.angle_beta   90.00
_cell.angle_gamma   90.00
#
_symmetry.space_group_name_H-M   'P 1'
#
loop_
_entity.id
_entity.type
_entity.pdbx_description
1 polymer ?
#
loop_
_entity_poly.entity_id
_entity_poly.type
_entity_poly.pdbx_seq_one_letter_code
_entity_poly.pdbx_strand_id
1 'polypeptide(L)' 'MRIHVIMHNKETGEEYLTSKNRRNNPDRLKLMKYSPKLRKRVLFEEKKN' A
#
# COMPACT_ATOMS: atom_id res chain seq x y z
N MET A 1 -6.02 7.90 15.70
CA MET A 1 -6.98 8.02 14.57
C MET A 1 -6.57 7.03 13.50
N ARG A 2 -7.45 6.07 13.19
CA ARG A 2 -7.21 5.08 12.12
C ARG A 2 -7.80 5.64 10.83
N ILE A 3 -7.00 5.65 9.78
CA ILE A 3 -7.40 6.16 8.45
C ILE A 3 -7.27 5.04 7.42
N HIS A 4 -8.14 5.08 6.40
CA HIS A 4 -7.97 4.25 5.22
C HIS A 4 -6.91 4.85 4.31
N VAL A 5 -6.05 3.99 3.77
CA VAL A 5 -5.01 4.37 2.82
C VAL A 5 -5.02 3.39 1.67
N ILE A 6 -4.75 3.89 0.48
CA ILE A 6 -4.64 3.09 -0.73
C ILE A 6 -3.17 2.75 -0.93
N MET A 7 -2.85 1.47 -1.08
CA MET A 7 -1.53 1.00 -1.48
C MET A 7 -1.54 0.79 -2.98
N HIS A 8 -0.57 1.37 -3.67
CA HIS A 8 -0.48 1.33 -5.13
C HIS A 8 0.85 0.72 -5.56
N ASN A 9 0.79 -0.16 -6.58
CA ASN A 9 1.97 -0.65 -7.26
C ASN A 9 2.19 0.11 -8.56
N LYS A 10 3.34 0.80 -8.64
CA LYS A 10 3.75 1.62 -9.78
C LYS A 10 3.93 0.83 -11.09
N GLU A 11 4.29 -0.45 -10.99
CA GLU A 11 4.56 -1.29 -12.17
C GLU A 11 3.26 -1.86 -12.76
N THR A 12 2.33 -2.29 -11.91
CA THR A 12 1.14 -3.07 -12.34
C THR A 12 -0.17 -2.27 -12.31
N GLY A 13 -0.17 -1.09 -11.67
CA GLY A 13 -1.36 -0.29 -11.43
C GLY A 13 -2.35 -0.93 -10.46
N GLU A 14 -1.94 -1.97 -9.74
CA GLU A 14 -2.80 -2.65 -8.76
C GLU A 14 -2.93 -1.82 -7.48
N GLU A 15 -4.13 -1.86 -6.90
CA GLU A 15 -4.44 -1.10 -5.70
C GLU A 15 -5.02 -1.99 -4.60
N TYR A 16 -4.61 -1.73 -3.37
CA TYR A 16 -5.16 -2.36 -2.17
C TYR A 16 -5.65 -1.31 -1.20
N LEU A 17 -6.84 -1.53 -0.65
CA LEU A 17 -7.31 -0.76 0.49
C LEU A 17 -6.72 -1.35 1.77
N THR A 18 -6.09 -0.50 2.57
CA THR A 18 -5.68 -0.86 3.92
C THR A 18 -5.99 0.26 4.89
N SER A 19 -5.70 0.04 6.17
CA SER A 19 -5.86 1.08 7.18
C SER A 19 -4.57 1.21 7.97
N LYS A 20 -4.18 2.45 8.25
CA LYS A 20 -3.03 2.75 9.11
C LYS A 20 -3.46 3.64 10.27
N ASN A 21 -2.78 3.50 11.39
CA ASN A 21 -2.91 4.43 12.50
C ASN A 21 -1.86 5.54 12.34
N ARG A 22 -2.31 6.74 11.95
CA ARG A 22 -1.44 7.88 11.65
C ARG A 22 -0.61 8.35 12.86
N ARG A 23 -1.05 8.04 14.09
CA ARG A 23 -0.31 8.39 15.31
C ARG A 23 0.91 7.49 15.52
N ASN A 24 0.77 6.19 15.26
CA ASN A 24 1.83 5.22 15.50
C ASN A 24 2.78 5.12 14.30
N ASN A 25 2.24 5.27 13.09
CA ASN A 25 2.99 5.21 11.84
C ASN A 25 2.70 6.47 11.01
N PRO A 26 3.41 7.58 11.30
CA PRO A 26 3.23 8.84 10.58
C PRO A 26 3.78 8.78 9.15
N ASP A 27 4.79 7.94 8.91
CA ASP A 27 5.46 7.81 7.62
C ASP A 27 4.60 7.13 6.54
N ARG A 28 5.10 7.18 5.31
CA ARG A 28 4.48 6.49 4.17
C ARG A 28 4.65 4.98 4.31
N LEU A 29 3.55 4.26 4.18
CA LEU A 29 3.56 2.82 4.28
C LEU A 29 4.22 2.20 3.03
N LYS A 30 5.13 1.24 3.26
CA LYS A 30 5.68 0.37 2.22
C LYS A 30 5.46 -1.07 2.65
N LEU A 31 4.69 -1.83 1.88
CA LEU A 31 4.33 -3.20 2.25
C LEU A 31 4.60 -4.15 1.08
N MET A 32 5.20 -5.30 1.39
CA MET A 32 5.26 -6.40 0.44
C MET A 32 3.88 -7.05 0.34
N LYS A 33 3.24 -6.94 -0.83
CA LYS A 33 1.96 -7.59 -1.13
C LYS A 33 2.12 -8.45 -2.37
N TYR A 34 1.26 -9.46 -2.49
CA TYR A 34 1.22 -10.30 -3.67
C TYR A 34 0.59 -9.53 -4.83
N SER A 35 1.23 -9.55 -5.99
CA SER A 35 0.66 -9.05 -7.24
C SER A 35 0.08 -10.23 -8.03
N PRO A 36 -1.25 -10.30 -8.23
CA PRO A 36 -1.85 -11.30 -9.11
C PRO A 36 -1.34 -11.23 -10.56
N LYS A 37 -1.07 -10.03 -11.08
CA LYS A 37 -0.55 -9.85 -12.45
C LYS A 37 0.86 -10.40 -12.62
N LEU A 38 1.77 -10.12 -11.68
CA LEU A 38 3.16 -10.59 -11.73
C LEU A 38 3.37 -11.97 -11.09
N ARG A 39 2.33 -12.52 -10.42
CA ARG A 39 2.35 -13.78 -9.67
C ARG A 39 3.49 -13.87 -8.63
N LYS A 40 3.88 -12.73 -8.06
CA LYS A 40 4.97 -12.65 -7.06
C LYS A 40 4.68 -11.58 -6.02
N ARG A 41 5.34 -11.64 -4.87
CA ARG A 41 5.31 -10.56 -3.88
C ARG A 41 6.19 -9.40 -4.34
N VAL A 42 5.62 -8.22 -4.36
CA VAL A 42 6.27 -6.98 -4.79
C VAL A 42 5.97 -5.88 -3.77
N LEU A 43 6.74 -4.81 -3.84
CA LEU A 43 6.61 -3.68 -2.92
C LEU A 43 5.47 -2.77 -3.38
N PHE A 44 4.47 -2.58 -2.53
CA PHE A 44 3.43 -1.58 -2.71
C PHE A 44 3.73 -0.38 -1.82
N GLU A 45 3.53 0.82 -2.37
CA GLU A 45 3.72 2.07 -1.65
C GLU A 45 2.38 2.77 -1.44
N GLU A 46 2.23 3.49 -0.33
CA GLU A 46 1.04 4.30 -0.08
C GLU A 46 0.85 5.36 -1.18
N LYS A 47 -0.33 5.34 -1.80
CA LYS A 47 -0.76 6.31 -2.80
C LYS A 47 -0.90 7.67 -2.13
N LYS A 48 -0.24 8.68 -2.70
CA LYS A 48 -0.40 10.06 -2.27
C LYS A 48 -1.75 10.54 -2.79
N ASN A 49 -2.73 10.69 -1.88
CA ASN A 49 -3.86 11.59 -2.14
C ASN A 49 -3.41 13.04 -1.99
#